data_AF-A0AAE5ADI4-F1
#
_entry.id   AF-A0AAE5ADI4-F1
#
_cell.length_a   1.000
_cell.length_b   1.000
_cell.length_c   1.000
_cell.angle_alpha   90.00
_cell.angle_beta   90.00
_cell.angle_gamma   90.00
#
_symmetry.space_group_name_H-M   'P 1'
#
loop_
_entity.id
_entity.type
_entity.pdbx_description
1 polymer ?
#
loop_
_entity_poly.entity_id
_entity_poly.type
_entity_poly.pdbx_seq_one_letter_code
_entity_poly.pdbx_strand_id
1 'polypeptide(L)'
;MPPPNVGAWPRSTHFWQCRGGDKRIPRLFPLAAERGPARLLHTRHVEIPDVGAKLDIDKDRGADLVVHTWDPCDGRGAVAIGYPVRESPAAVTKEAADRLLGMSGVSAVAVLTGFDAPIRVGYDTRQPGLWVADGRLTHEVDSVGISTERFGWGDLSNLLQTSLPYWPVGLRDRDAMLAWRPGDPPREVTVALSKCDPRALAKAVADPSPTVRDIIDRVTSHIESVLIEICESHNERYAALPSLNVAAVPARPEPSSNITHGEAALLLHQRAHDQHSPTTLLIETIPAKTVVSSVRHVDPTGPLAELWLARLEAASAPQELGFRLLDHTLNGSPDPVELLTHPSLPDSWIARQTDTVVHTIGTSVPATGRMVHAYVTRTSAFFRDSSGAIWPIPAPSSSPVEDPSRTLARTLTILSIDAGADVNDKTHAINPTILARVQDGYPIDLHTESSTRPTK
;
A
#
# COMPACT_ATOMS: atom_id res chain seq x y z
N MET A 1 -47.06 17.15 6.50
CA MET A 1 -45.63 17.02 6.87
C MET A 1 -44.92 18.28 6.39
N PRO A 2 -44.23 19.02 7.27
CA PRO A 2 -43.44 20.16 6.85
C PRO A 2 -42.17 19.67 6.13
N PRO A 3 -41.61 20.45 5.19
CA PRO A 3 -40.35 20.10 4.53
C PRO A 3 -39.19 20.11 5.54
N PRO A 4 -38.15 19.29 5.33
CA PRO A 4 -36.99 19.27 6.20
C PRO A 4 -36.27 20.62 6.16
N ASN A 5 -35.89 21.07 7.35
CA ASN A 5 -35.14 22.30 7.61
C ASN A 5 -33.87 22.34 6.76
N VAL A 6 -33.86 23.19 5.73
CA VAL A 6 -32.66 23.54 4.98
C VAL A 6 -31.81 24.40 5.91
N GLY A 7 -30.84 23.77 6.58
CA GLY A 7 -29.86 24.46 7.40
C GLY A 7 -29.21 25.60 6.63
N ALA A 8 -29.09 26.76 7.28
CA ALA A 8 -28.51 27.96 6.69
C ALA A 8 -27.09 27.69 6.19
N TRP A 9 -26.94 27.65 4.87
CA TRP A 9 -25.69 27.45 4.16
C TRP A 9 -24.73 28.63 4.40
N PRO A 10 -23.41 28.41 4.51
CA PRO A 10 -22.48 29.50 4.75
C PRO A 10 -22.56 30.47 3.58
N ARG A 11 -22.86 31.72 3.92
CA ARG A 11 -22.94 32.86 3.00
C ARG A 11 -21.63 33.00 2.24
N SER A 12 -21.60 32.38 1.07
CA SER A 12 -20.60 32.59 0.03
C SER A 12 -20.35 34.08 -0.14
N THR A 13 -21.39 34.93 -0.05
CA THR A 13 -21.40 36.42 -0.15
C THR A 13 -20.24 37.16 0.51
N HIS A 14 -19.64 36.68 1.60
CA HIS A 14 -18.54 37.41 2.27
C HIS A 14 -17.19 37.36 1.55
N PHE A 15 -16.94 36.33 0.71
CA PHE A 15 -15.72 36.23 -0.10
C PHE A 15 -15.80 37.11 -1.37
N TRP A 16 -17.00 37.51 -1.81
CA TRP A 16 -17.26 38.10 -3.14
C TRP A 16 -17.12 39.62 -3.21
N GLN A 17 -17.30 40.35 -2.11
CA GLN A 17 -17.30 41.82 -2.18
C GLN A 17 -15.92 42.44 -2.42
N CYS A 18 -14.83 41.71 -2.19
CA CYS A 18 -13.47 42.27 -2.27
C CYS A 18 -12.79 42.14 -3.65
N ARG A 19 -13.36 41.41 -4.63
CA ARG A 19 -12.65 41.10 -5.89
C ARG A 19 -13.28 41.56 -7.20
N GLY A 20 -14.45 42.20 -7.26
CA GLY A 20 -14.90 42.97 -8.44
C GLY A 20 -15.32 42.17 -9.69
N GLY A 21 -16.64 42.06 -9.90
CA GLY A 21 -17.27 41.66 -11.17
C GLY A 21 -17.20 40.18 -11.59
N ASP A 22 -18.15 39.77 -12.44
CA ASP A 22 -18.40 38.37 -12.87
C ASP A 22 -17.20 37.67 -13.54
N LYS A 23 -16.26 38.44 -14.10
CA LYS A 23 -15.06 37.91 -14.78
C LYS A 23 -13.99 37.37 -13.82
N ARG A 24 -14.10 37.65 -12.51
CA ARG A 24 -13.15 37.16 -11.49
C ARG A 24 -13.70 36.01 -10.64
N ILE A 25 -14.92 35.55 -10.93
CA ILE A 25 -15.57 34.44 -10.24
C ILE A 25 -15.09 33.12 -10.84
N PRO A 26 -14.34 32.27 -10.09
CA PRO A 26 -13.86 30.99 -10.61
C PRO A 26 -15.01 30.15 -11.17
N ARG A 27 -14.73 29.37 -12.22
CA ARG A 27 -15.74 28.59 -12.96
C ARG A 27 -16.53 27.62 -12.07
N LEU A 28 -15.93 27.14 -10.99
CA LEU A 28 -16.60 26.26 -10.04
C LEU A 28 -17.68 26.92 -9.18
N PHE A 29 -17.80 28.25 -9.23
CA PHE A 29 -18.88 28.94 -8.53
C PHE A 29 -19.97 29.37 -9.51
N PRO A 30 -21.24 29.08 -9.20
CA PRO A 30 -22.36 29.52 -10.01
C PRO A 30 -22.54 31.05 -9.91
N LEU A 31 -23.00 31.68 -11.00
CA LEU A 31 -23.39 33.10 -11.00
C LEU A 31 -24.85 33.31 -10.57
N ALA A 32 -25.71 32.32 -10.81
CA ALA A 32 -27.13 32.35 -10.48
C ALA A 32 -27.47 31.32 -9.38
N ALA A 33 -28.30 31.73 -8.43
CA ALA A 33 -28.77 30.86 -7.35
C ALA A 33 -29.76 29.80 -7.86
N GLU A 34 -30.63 30.17 -8.82
CA GLU A 34 -31.60 29.26 -9.44
C GLU A 34 -31.01 28.66 -10.73
N ARG A 35 -30.70 27.37 -10.70
CA ARG A 35 -30.25 26.58 -11.85
C ARG A 35 -30.79 25.15 -11.77
N GLY A 36 -31.00 24.55 -12.93
CA GLY A 36 -31.37 23.13 -13.02
C GLY A 36 -30.19 22.20 -12.73
N PRO A 37 -30.44 20.89 -12.53
CA PRO A 37 -29.37 19.90 -12.40
C PRO A 37 -28.54 19.83 -13.69
N ALA A 38 -27.23 19.67 -13.53
CA ALA A 38 -26.32 19.53 -14.65
C ALA A 38 -26.59 18.26 -15.45
N ARG A 39 -26.33 18.33 -16.75
CA ARG A 39 -26.46 17.18 -17.68
C ARG A 39 -25.09 16.61 -18.01
N LEU A 40 -24.93 15.30 -17.85
CA LEU A 40 -23.76 14.58 -18.36
C LEU A 40 -23.83 14.58 -19.90
N LEU A 41 -22.81 15.16 -20.54
CA LEU A 41 -22.72 15.26 -22.00
C LEU A 41 -22.08 14.01 -22.61
N HIS A 42 -20.94 13.59 -22.08
CA HIS A 42 -20.24 12.38 -22.50
C HIS A 42 -19.20 11.95 -21.47
N THR A 43 -18.80 10.69 -21.58
CA THR A 43 -17.76 10.06 -20.77
C THR A 43 -16.71 9.47 -21.71
N ARG A 44 -15.43 9.69 -21.42
CA ARG A 44 -14.32 9.17 -22.23
C ARG A 44 -13.11 8.80 -21.39
N HIS A 45 -12.29 7.90 -21.92
CA HIS A 45 -10.96 7.59 -21.38
C HIS A 45 -9.94 8.54 -21.99
N VAL A 46 -8.98 9.00 -21.19
CA VAL A 46 -7.90 9.92 -21.60
C VAL A 46 -6.60 9.48 -20.95
N GLU A 47 -5.58 9.27 -21.78
CA GLU A 47 -4.19 9.11 -21.36
C GLU A 47 -3.43 10.39 -21.69
N ILE A 48 -2.69 10.93 -20.72
CA ILE A 48 -1.87 12.13 -20.89
C ILE A 48 -0.41 11.73 -20.69
N PRO A 49 0.38 11.65 -21.78
CA PRO A 49 1.79 11.29 -21.68
C PRO A 49 2.59 12.40 -20.97
N ASP A 50 3.75 12.02 -20.42
CA ASP A 50 4.76 12.92 -19.85
C ASP A 50 4.33 13.78 -18.65
N VAL A 51 3.14 13.53 -18.08
CA VAL A 51 2.69 14.16 -16.83
C VAL A 51 3.37 13.46 -15.65
N GLY A 52 3.99 14.24 -14.75
CA GLY A 52 4.69 13.68 -13.58
C GLY A 52 6.17 13.33 -13.82
N ALA A 53 6.66 13.39 -15.06
CA ALA A 53 8.07 13.14 -15.39
C ALA A 53 9.04 14.07 -14.64
N LYS A 54 8.63 15.32 -14.38
CA LYS A 54 9.41 16.30 -13.59
C LYS A 54 9.43 16.00 -12.09
N LEU A 55 8.50 15.21 -11.59
CA LEU A 55 8.36 14.86 -10.16
C LEU A 55 9.01 13.50 -9.83
N ASP A 56 9.61 12.82 -10.83
CA ASP A 56 10.11 11.44 -10.71
C ASP A 56 9.02 10.44 -10.28
N ILE A 57 7.77 10.75 -10.58
CA ILE A 57 6.62 9.91 -10.27
C ILE A 57 6.21 9.22 -11.57
N ASP A 58 6.46 7.92 -11.65
CA ASP A 58 5.98 7.03 -12.72
C ASP A 58 6.29 7.57 -14.14
N LYS A 59 7.59 7.85 -14.37
CA LYS A 59 8.12 8.49 -15.59
C LYS A 59 7.67 7.85 -16.90
N ASP A 60 7.30 6.56 -16.86
CA ASP A 60 7.01 5.76 -18.03
C ASP A 60 5.50 5.60 -18.34
N ARG A 61 4.59 6.01 -17.44
CA ARG A 61 3.14 5.70 -17.58
C ARG A 61 2.20 6.89 -17.74
N GLY A 62 2.63 8.12 -17.49
CA GLY A 62 1.76 9.31 -17.63
C GLY A 62 0.49 9.25 -16.78
N ALA A 63 -0.46 10.17 -17.02
CA ALA A 63 -1.72 10.22 -16.30
C ALA A 63 -2.82 9.43 -17.03
N ASP A 64 -3.47 8.50 -16.32
CA ASP A 64 -4.59 7.70 -16.82
C ASP A 64 -5.91 8.10 -16.12
N LEU A 65 -6.87 8.60 -16.92
CA LEU A 65 -8.08 9.25 -16.42
C LEU A 65 -9.33 8.75 -17.17
N VAL A 66 -10.44 8.59 -16.44
CA VAL A 66 -11.78 8.63 -17.03
C VAL A 66 -12.35 10.03 -16.79
N VAL A 67 -12.84 10.66 -17.85
CA VAL A 67 -13.32 12.04 -17.84
C VAL A 67 -14.81 12.08 -18.10
N HIS A 68 -15.55 12.69 -17.17
CA HIS A 68 -16.97 12.98 -17.32
C HIS A 68 -17.15 14.46 -17.65
N THR A 69 -17.75 14.77 -18.80
CA THR A 69 -17.99 16.15 -19.23
C THR A 69 -19.44 16.54 -18.95
N TRP A 70 -19.64 17.64 -18.23
CA TRP A 70 -20.94 18.09 -17.75
C TRP A 70 -21.30 19.46 -18.30
N ASP A 71 -22.59 19.68 -18.53
CA ASP A 71 -23.21 20.98 -18.77
C ASP A 71 -23.89 21.45 -17.47
N PRO A 72 -23.34 22.45 -16.76
CA PRO A 72 -23.91 22.93 -15.49
C PRO A 72 -25.21 23.73 -15.63
N CYS A 73 -25.72 23.92 -16.85
CA CYS A 73 -26.94 24.69 -17.14
C CYS A 73 -26.90 26.15 -16.66
N ASP A 74 -25.71 26.73 -16.55
CA ASP A 74 -25.48 28.13 -16.14
C ASP A 74 -25.00 29.03 -17.29
N GLY A 75 -24.98 28.51 -18.52
CA GLY A 75 -24.55 29.23 -19.72
C GLY A 75 -23.04 29.54 -19.78
N ARG A 76 -22.25 29.05 -18.81
CA ARG A 76 -20.81 29.34 -18.69
C ARG A 76 -19.93 28.26 -19.33
N GLY A 77 -20.47 27.44 -20.22
CA GLY A 77 -19.73 26.38 -20.92
C GLY A 77 -19.55 25.11 -20.09
N ALA A 78 -19.18 24.02 -20.75
CA ALA A 78 -19.04 22.72 -20.10
C ALA A 78 -17.89 22.69 -19.08
N VAL A 79 -17.96 21.75 -18.14
CA VAL A 79 -16.90 21.45 -17.16
C VAL A 79 -16.57 19.96 -17.27
N ALA A 80 -15.29 19.61 -17.25
CA ALA A 80 -14.86 18.21 -17.21
C ALA A 80 -14.35 17.83 -15.82
N ILE A 81 -14.70 16.63 -15.38
CA ILE A 81 -14.19 16.03 -14.13
C ILE A 81 -13.36 14.82 -14.51
N GLY A 82 -12.06 14.86 -14.18
CA GLY A 82 -11.13 13.77 -14.39
C GLY A 82 -11.00 12.91 -13.14
N TYR A 83 -11.25 11.62 -13.32
CA TYR A 83 -11.12 10.61 -12.28
C TYR A 83 -9.92 9.71 -12.59
N PRO A 84 -8.97 9.55 -11.66
CA PRO A 84 -7.83 8.68 -11.88
C PRO A 84 -8.29 7.22 -12.04
N VAL A 85 -7.76 6.53 -13.05
CA VAL A 85 -7.91 5.07 -13.18
C VAL A 85 -6.93 4.42 -12.21
N ARG A 86 -7.42 3.43 -11.45
CA ARG A 86 -6.66 2.79 -10.35
C ARG A 86 -6.03 3.87 -9.45
N GLU A 87 -4.76 3.71 -9.08
CA GLU A 87 -4.01 4.73 -8.35
C GLU A 87 -2.94 5.37 -9.24
N SER A 88 -3.31 5.83 -10.45
CA SER A 88 -2.39 6.59 -11.32
C SER A 88 -1.92 7.87 -10.59
N PRO A 89 -0.65 7.95 -10.15
CA PRO A 89 -0.19 9.07 -9.33
C PRO A 89 -0.06 10.36 -10.15
N ALA A 90 0.28 10.24 -11.43
CA ALA A 90 0.34 11.36 -12.36
C ALA A 90 -1.04 12.01 -12.58
N ALA A 91 -2.13 11.23 -12.49
CA ALA A 91 -3.51 11.69 -12.70
C ALA A 91 -4.07 12.57 -11.55
N VAL A 92 -3.44 12.58 -10.37
CA VAL A 92 -3.88 13.39 -9.22
C VAL A 92 -3.08 14.69 -9.05
N THR A 93 -2.42 15.14 -10.13
CA THR A 93 -1.54 16.30 -10.13
C THR A 93 -2.22 17.55 -10.68
N LYS A 94 -1.65 18.70 -10.31
CA LYS A 94 -1.97 20.00 -10.90
C LYS A 94 -1.74 19.99 -12.43
N GLU A 95 -0.62 19.40 -12.88
CA GLU A 95 -0.26 19.32 -14.29
C GLU A 95 -1.27 18.51 -15.12
N ALA A 96 -1.81 17.41 -14.56
CA ALA A 96 -2.87 16.64 -15.21
C ALA A 96 -4.12 17.50 -15.47
N ALA A 97 -4.52 18.35 -14.50
CA ALA A 97 -5.65 19.25 -14.66
C ALA A 97 -5.43 20.26 -15.80
N ASP A 98 -4.24 20.86 -15.86
CA ASP A 98 -3.85 21.82 -16.89
C ASP A 98 -3.85 21.21 -18.30
N ARG A 99 -3.19 20.05 -18.44
CA ARG A 99 -3.12 19.34 -19.71
C ARG A 99 -4.50 18.90 -20.17
N LEU A 100 -5.31 18.38 -19.26
CA LEU A 100 -6.67 17.97 -19.58
C LEU A 100 -7.53 19.17 -20.03
N LEU A 101 -7.36 20.35 -19.44
CA LEU A 101 -8.07 21.57 -19.88
C LEU A 101 -7.68 21.93 -21.32
N GLY A 102 -6.37 21.95 -21.63
CA GLY A 102 -5.87 22.23 -22.98
C GLY A 102 -6.38 21.26 -24.06
N MET A 103 -6.73 20.03 -23.69
CA MET A 103 -7.18 18.98 -24.62
C MET A 103 -8.70 18.77 -24.68
N SER A 104 -9.47 19.39 -23.78
CA SER A 104 -10.91 19.09 -23.64
C SER A 104 -11.83 20.14 -24.24
N GLY A 105 -11.36 21.35 -24.50
CA GLY A 105 -12.18 22.44 -25.06
C GLY A 105 -13.31 22.90 -24.14
N VAL A 106 -13.26 22.51 -22.86
CA VAL A 106 -14.22 22.89 -21.82
C VAL A 106 -13.81 24.21 -21.17
N SER A 107 -14.71 24.79 -20.36
CA SER A 107 -14.43 26.02 -19.63
C SER A 107 -13.57 25.83 -18.38
N ALA A 108 -13.68 24.67 -17.72
CA ALA A 108 -12.82 24.28 -16.61
C ALA A 108 -12.72 22.76 -16.45
N VAL A 109 -11.64 22.33 -15.80
CA VAL A 109 -11.37 20.95 -15.43
C VAL A 109 -11.20 20.84 -13.92
N ALA A 110 -11.79 19.81 -13.32
CA ALA A 110 -11.50 19.39 -11.95
C ALA A 110 -10.90 17.98 -11.93
N VAL A 111 -9.82 17.76 -11.19
CA VAL A 111 -9.25 16.42 -10.92
C VAL A 111 -8.99 16.24 -9.44
N LEU A 112 -9.06 15.00 -8.94
CA LEU A 112 -8.79 14.69 -7.53
C LEU A 112 -7.32 14.99 -7.18
N THR A 113 -7.06 15.49 -5.97
CA THR A 113 -5.69 15.76 -5.48
C THR A 113 -5.03 14.54 -4.83
N GLY A 114 -5.82 13.52 -4.46
CA GLY A 114 -5.38 12.44 -3.57
C GLY A 114 -5.32 12.81 -2.09
N PHE A 115 -5.66 14.05 -1.72
CA PHE A 115 -5.62 14.57 -0.36
C PHE A 115 -6.94 15.23 0.03
N ASP A 116 -7.14 15.48 1.32
CA ASP A 116 -8.29 16.26 1.80
C ASP A 116 -8.23 17.70 1.29
N ALA A 117 -9.40 18.27 1.01
CA ALA A 117 -9.54 19.70 0.84
C ALA A 117 -9.16 20.40 2.15
N PRO A 118 -8.50 21.58 2.09
CA PRO A 118 -8.24 22.37 3.27
C PRO A 118 -9.56 22.72 3.96
N ILE A 119 -9.61 22.60 5.29
CA ILE A 119 -10.75 23.00 6.11
C ILE A 119 -10.90 24.53 5.96
N ARG A 120 -12.05 24.99 5.46
CA ARG A 120 -12.39 26.41 5.32
C ARG A 120 -13.59 26.74 6.19
N VAL A 121 -13.74 28.02 6.54
CA VAL A 121 -14.91 28.51 7.27
C VAL A 121 -16.19 28.13 6.50
N GLY A 122 -17.07 27.35 7.12
CA GLY A 122 -18.28 26.80 6.49
C GLY A 122 -18.17 25.35 6.00
N TYR A 123 -17.00 24.72 6.10
CA TYR A 123 -16.77 23.30 5.82
C TYR A 123 -16.15 22.62 7.04
N ASP A 124 -16.98 22.16 7.98
CA ASP A 124 -16.51 21.47 9.20
C ASP A 124 -16.24 19.97 8.96
N THR A 125 -16.58 19.45 7.77
CA THR A 125 -16.43 18.04 7.39
C THR A 125 -15.30 17.85 6.38
N ARG A 126 -14.49 16.79 6.58
CA ARG A 126 -13.45 16.40 5.62
C ARG A 126 -14.10 16.02 4.29
N GLN A 127 -13.51 16.48 3.19
CA GLN A 127 -13.98 16.18 1.85
C GLN A 127 -12.79 15.96 0.90
N PRO A 128 -12.98 15.20 -0.19
CA PRO A 128 -11.95 15.05 -1.23
C PRO A 128 -11.53 16.40 -1.79
N GLY A 129 -10.22 16.62 -1.90
CA GLY A 129 -9.64 17.81 -2.52
C GLY A 129 -9.62 17.72 -4.04
N LEU A 130 -9.78 18.88 -4.70
CA LEU A 130 -9.78 19.02 -6.15
C LEU A 130 -8.73 20.05 -6.61
N TRP A 131 -7.98 19.69 -7.64
CA TRP A 131 -7.24 20.61 -8.49
C TRP A 131 -8.16 21.12 -9.59
N VAL A 132 -8.14 22.43 -9.84
CA VAL A 132 -9.07 23.07 -10.76
C VAL A 132 -8.33 24.00 -11.71
N ALA A 133 -8.39 23.65 -13.00
CA ALA A 133 -7.90 24.48 -14.08
C ALA A 133 -9.08 25.23 -14.70
N ASP A 134 -9.00 26.56 -14.77
CA ASP A 134 -10.05 27.43 -15.31
C ASP A 134 -9.51 28.22 -16.50
N GLY A 135 -10.10 28.00 -17.68
CA GLY A 135 -9.67 28.65 -18.91
C GLY A 135 -9.91 30.17 -18.94
N ARG A 136 -10.65 30.73 -17.98
CA ARG A 136 -10.93 32.17 -17.88
C ARG A 136 -9.96 32.93 -17.00
N LEU A 137 -9.24 32.25 -16.12
CA LEU A 137 -8.30 32.87 -15.19
C LEU A 137 -6.91 33.08 -15.81
N THR A 138 -6.79 33.02 -17.13
CA THR A 138 -5.57 33.38 -17.85
C THR A 138 -5.37 34.89 -17.85
N HIS A 139 -4.25 35.31 -17.26
CA HIS A 139 -3.29 36.32 -17.74
C HIS A 139 -2.76 37.16 -16.58
N GLU A 140 -1.69 36.67 -15.95
CA GLU A 140 -0.59 37.56 -15.53
C GLU A 140 0.74 36.82 -15.27
N VAL A 141 0.78 35.47 -15.31
CA VAL A 141 2.06 34.73 -15.23
C VAL A 141 2.03 33.46 -16.11
N ASP A 142 2.47 33.58 -17.38
CA ASP A 142 2.99 32.57 -18.35
C ASP A 142 2.64 31.07 -18.29
N SER A 143 1.50 30.65 -17.76
CA SER A 143 0.89 29.33 -18.01
C SER A 143 -0.55 29.37 -17.52
N VAL A 144 -1.40 28.49 -18.08
CA VAL A 144 -2.84 28.42 -17.79
C VAL A 144 -3.13 28.57 -16.29
N GLY A 145 -3.98 29.54 -15.95
CA GLY A 145 -4.18 30.02 -14.57
C GLY A 145 -4.96 29.03 -13.70
N ILE A 146 -4.26 28.03 -13.13
CA ILE A 146 -4.83 27.21 -12.05
C ILE A 146 -4.98 28.07 -10.81
N SER A 147 -6.19 28.07 -10.25
CA SER A 147 -6.41 28.54 -8.89
C SER A 147 -5.65 27.62 -7.94
N THR A 148 -4.62 28.16 -7.27
CA THR A 148 -3.80 27.44 -6.28
C THR A 148 -4.57 27.08 -5.01
N GLU A 149 -5.83 27.50 -4.91
CA GLU A 149 -6.75 27.18 -3.84
C GLU A 149 -7.39 25.80 -4.10
N ARG A 150 -7.00 24.78 -3.31
CA ARG A 150 -7.64 23.45 -3.35
C ARG A 150 -9.14 23.57 -3.06
N PHE A 151 -9.97 23.11 -3.98
CA PHE A 151 -11.44 23.09 -3.84
C PHE A 151 -11.92 21.79 -3.20
N GLY A 152 -13.13 21.80 -2.64
CA GLY A 152 -13.77 20.62 -2.07
C GLY A 152 -14.78 19.98 -3.02
N TRP A 153 -15.04 18.68 -2.81
CA TRP A 153 -16.11 17.96 -3.51
C TRP A 153 -17.50 18.64 -3.40
N GLY A 154 -17.76 19.30 -2.26
CA GLY A 154 -18.98 20.07 -2.04
C GLY A 154 -19.13 21.27 -2.98
N ASP A 155 -18.03 21.95 -3.35
CA ASP A 155 -18.07 23.08 -4.30
C ASP A 155 -18.54 22.61 -5.68
N LEU A 156 -18.02 21.46 -6.12
CA LEU A 156 -18.37 20.84 -7.41
C LEU A 156 -19.81 20.31 -7.41
N SER A 157 -20.21 19.65 -6.32
CA SER A 157 -21.59 19.16 -6.14
C SER A 157 -22.58 20.33 -6.12
N ASN A 158 -22.20 21.43 -5.45
CA ASN A 158 -23.00 22.65 -5.48
C ASN A 158 -23.11 23.15 -6.91
N LEU A 159 -22.01 23.36 -7.65
CA LEU A 159 -22.08 23.83 -9.05
C LEU A 159 -23.07 23.01 -9.88
N LEU A 160 -22.94 21.69 -9.84
CA LEU A 160 -23.63 20.79 -10.76
C LEU A 160 -25.05 20.43 -10.30
N GLN A 161 -25.42 20.65 -9.04
CA GLN A 161 -26.77 20.38 -8.51
C GLN A 161 -27.26 18.95 -8.86
N THR A 162 -26.34 17.99 -8.95
CA THR A 162 -26.61 16.61 -9.38
C THR A 162 -25.68 15.65 -8.65
N SER A 163 -26.02 14.37 -8.66
CA SER A 163 -25.23 13.31 -8.02
C SER A 163 -23.94 13.07 -8.80
N LEU A 164 -22.80 13.38 -8.19
CA LEU A 164 -21.48 13.14 -8.77
C LEU A 164 -20.89 11.84 -8.25
N PRO A 165 -20.37 10.96 -9.13
CA PRO A 165 -19.80 9.71 -8.69
C PRO A 165 -18.48 9.98 -7.97
N TYR A 166 -18.37 9.50 -6.74
CA TYR A 166 -17.11 9.38 -6.04
C TYR A 166 -16.59 7.96 -6.18
N TRP A 167 -15.35 7.82 -6.64
CA TRP A 167 -14.67 6.53 -6.82
C TRP A 167 -13.60 6.37 -5.75
N PRO A 168 -13.87 5.56 -4.71
CA PRO A 168 -12.91 5.18 -3.69
C PRO A 168 -11.55 4.76 -4.22
N VAL A 169 -10.51 4.99 -3.43
CA VAL A 169 -9.21 4.36 -3.67
C VAL A 169 -9.39 2.84 -3.71
N GLY A 170 -8.72 2.18 -4.66
CA GLY A 170 -8.84 0.73 -4.89
C GLY A 170 -10.05 0.26 -5.70
N LEU A 171 -11.08 1.10 -5.89
CA LEU A 171 -12.30 0.76 -6.66
C LEU A 171 -12.45 1.55 -7.97
N ARG A 172 -11.37 2.20 -8.43
CA ARG A 172 -11.32 2.99 -9.67
C ARG A 172 -11.10 2.10 -10.89
N ASP A 173 -12.06 1.23 -11.17
CA ASP A 173 -12.04 0.41 -12.36
C ASP A 173 -12.47 1.21 -13.60
N ARG A 174 -11.63 1.19 -14.64
CA ARG A 174 -11.81 2.00 -15.85
C ARG A 174 -13.18 1.75 -16.51
N ASP A 175 -13.54 0.48 -16.68
CA ASP A 175 -14.74 0.10 -17.41
C ASP A 175 -16.00 0.42 -16.61
N ALA A 176 -15.96 0.21 -15.28
CA ALA A 176 -17.03 0.64 -14.38
C ALA A 176 -17.24 2.16 -14.46
N MET A 177 -16.17 2.95 -14.46
CA MET A 177 -16.21 4.41 -14.53
C MET A 177 -16.73 4.93 -15.87
N LEU A 178 -16.40 4.25 -16.98
CA LEU A 178 -16.88 4.59 -18.32
C LEU A 178 -18.38 4.29 -18.49
N ALA A 179 -18.84 3.19 -17.88
CA ALA A 179 -20.23 2.74 -17.96
C ALA A 179 -21.19 3.52 -17.06
N TRP A 180 -20.70 4.12 -15.96
CA TRP A 180 -21.52 4.83 -14.98
C TRP A 180 -22.34 5.98 -15.58
N ARG A 181 -23.57 6.15 -15.12
CA ARG A 181 -24.49 7.23 -15.45
C ARG A 181 -25.13 7.85 -14.20
N PRO A 182 -25.62 9.10 -14.28
CA PRO A 182 -26.29 9.75 -13.15
C PRO A 182 -27.50 8.95 -12.69
N GLY A 183 -27.56 8.64 -11.40
CA GLY A 183 -28.63 7.83 -10.79
C GLY A 183 -28.34 6.33 -10.74
N ASP A 184 -27.25 5.86 -11.35
CA ASP A 184 -26.84 4.46 -11.22
C ASP A 184 -26.53 4.12 -9.74
N PRO A 185 -26.93 2.93 -9.28
CA PRO A 185 -26.54 2.45 -7.96
C PRO A 185 -25.02 2.17 -7.91
N PRO A 186 -24.43 2.07 -6.70
CA PRO A 186 -23.03 1.66 -6.55
C PRO A 186 -22.79 0.31 -7.21
N ARG A 187 -21.70 0.20 -7.98
CA ARG A 187 -21.34 -1.01 -8.71
C ARG A 187 -20.32 -1.85 -7.92
N GLU A 188 -20.48 -3.16 -7.94
CA GLU A 188 -19.46 -4.06 -7.38
C GLU A 188 -18.23 -4.08 -8.28
N VAL A 189 -17.07 -3.86 -7.67
CA VAL A 189 -15.76 -3.78 -8.34
C VAL A 189 -14.74 -4.60 -7.55
N THR A 190 -13.96 -5.42 -8.24
CA THR A 190 -12.81 -6.10 -7.65
C THR A 190 -11.75 -5.08 -7.25
N VAL A 191 -11.35 -5.11 -5.97
CA VAL A 191 -10.34 -4.20 -5.44
C VAL A 191 -9.00 -4.45 -6.14
N ALA A 192 -8.33 -3.38 -6.56
CA ALA A 192 -6.91 -3.46 -6.88
C ALA A 192 -6.22 -2.12 -6.59
N LEU A 193 -5.04 -2.20 -5.99
CA LEU A 193 -4.17 -1.06 -5.73
C LEU A 193 -3.02 -1.07 -6.75
N SER A 194 -2.41 0.09 -7.01
CA SER A 194 -1.27 0.21 -7.95
C SER A 194 -0.11 -0.72 -7.61
N LYS A 195 0.08 -1.00 -6.32
CA LYS A 195 1.18 -1.82 -5.80
C LYS A 195 0.78 -3.27 -5.52
N CYS A 196 -0.50 -3.61 -5.57
CA CYS A 196 -0.99 -4.95 -5.26
C CYS A 196 -2.15 -5.34 -6.18
N ASP A 197 -1.87 -6.26 -7.09
CA ASP A 197 -2.87 -6.97 -7.89
C ASP A 197 -3.00 -8.40 -7.35
N PRO A 198 -4.12 -8.74 -6.67
CA PRO A 198 -4.34 -10.09 -6.13
C PRO A 198 -4.19 -11.21 -7.16
N ARG A 199 -4.38 -10.90 -8.44
CA ARG A 199 -4.27 -11.86 -9.56
C ARG A 199 -2.85 -12.01 -10.10
N ALA A 200 -1.91 -11.17 -9.70
CA ALA A 200 -0.54 -11.27 -10.15
C ALA A 200 0.16 -12.54 -9.62
N LEU A 201 -0.28 -13.11 -8.49
CA LEU A 201 0.30 -14.31 -7.90
C LEU A 201 0.12 -15.53 -8.83
N ALA A 202 -1.09 -15.70 -9.37
CA ALA A 202 -1.38 -16.76 -10.33
C ALA A 202 -0.54 -16.67 -11.61
N LYS A 203 -0.16 -15.46 -12.03
CA LYS A 203 0.71 -15.23 -13.20
C LYS A 203 2.19 -15.39 -12.88
N ALA A 204 2.57 -15.20 -11.60
CA ALA A 204 3.95 -15.31 -11.15
C ALA A 204 4.40 -16.77 -11.06
N VAL A 205 3.51 -17.71 -10.75
CA VAL A 205 3.85 -19.14 -10.61
C VAL A 205 3.78 -19.86 -11.95
N ALA A 206 4.88 -20.52 -12.34
CA ALA A 206 4.97 -21.31 -13.56
C ALA A 206 4.40 -22.72 -13.36
N ASP A 207 3.52 -23.14 -14.28
CA ASP A 207 2.93 -24.48 -14.36
C ASP A 207 2.41 -25.06 -13.02
N PRO A 208 1.53 -24.34 -12.28
CA PRO A 208 1.10 -24.77 -10.95
C PRO A 208 0.27 -26.06 -10.99
N SER A 209 0.63 -27.00 -10.10
CA SER A 209 -0.16 -28.22 -9.86
C SER A 209 -1.59 -27.88 -9.41
N PRO A 210 -2.56 -28.80 -9.52
CA PRO A 210 -3.92 -28.56 -9.02
C PRO A 210 -3.96 -28.11 -7.55
N THR A 211 -3.13 -28.72 -6.70
CA THR A 211 -2.99 -28.35 -5.28
C THR A 211 -2.45 -26.93 -5.11
N VAL A 212 -1.44 -26.55 -5.88
CA VAL A 212 -0.86 -25.20 -5.82
C VAL A 212 -1.85 -24.16 -6.33
N ARG A 213 -2.65 -24.48 -7.37
CA ARG A 213 -3.72 -23.59 -7.85
C ARG A 213 -4.77 -23.32 -6.78
N ASP A 214 -5.22 -24.36 -6.07
CA ASP A 214 -6.15 -24.20 -4.94
C ASP A 214 -5.55 -23.31 -3.83
N ILE A 215 -4.27 -23.47 -3.51
CA ILE A 215 -3.57 -22.60 -2.55
C ILE A 215 -3.53 -21.15 -3.06
N ILE A 216 -3.19 -20.93 -4.33
CA ILE A 216 -3.17 -19.59 -4.95
C ILE A 216 -4.55 -18.93 -4.87
N ASP A 217 -5.62 -19.65 -5.20
CA ASP A 217 -6.99 -19.11 -5.15
C ASP A 217 -7.38 -18.69 -3.72
N ARG A 218 -7.05 -19.51 -2.71
CA ARG A 218 -7.27 -19.19 -1.29
C ARG A 218 -6.46 -17.97 -0.84
N VAL A 219 -5.20 -17.87 -1.26
CA VAL A 219 -4.33 -16.71 -0.99
C VAL A 219 -4.83 -15.45 -1.68
N THR A 220 -5.27 -15.53 -2.94
CA THR A 220 -5.86 -14.40 -3.66
C THR A 220 -7.11 -13.88 -2.95
N SER A 221 -8.01 -14.77 -2.51
CA SER A 221 -9.18 -14.38 -1.69
C SER A 221 -8.79 -13.70 -0.38
N HIS A 222 -7.74 -14.19 0.30
CA HIS A 222 -7.21 -13.55 1.50
C HIS A 222 -6.66 -12.14 1.21
N ILE A 223 -5.85 -11.99 0.17
CA ILE A 223 -5.28 -10.70 -0.24
C ILE A 223 -6.41 -9.72 -0.61
N GLU A 224 -7.40 -10.17 -1.39
CA GLU A 224 -8.58 -9.36 -1.71
C GLU A 224 -9.30 -8.89 -0.44
N SER A 225 -9.51 -9.77 0.54
CA SER A 225 -10.13 -9.42 1.83
C SER A 225 -9.34 -8.34 2.58
N VAL A 226 -8.01 -8.46 2.64
CA VAL A 226 -7.13 -7.43 3.26
C VAL A 226 -7.22 -6.10 2.51
N LEU A 227 -7.20 -6.13 1.18
CA LEU A 227 -7.31 -4.92 0.37
C LEU A 227 -8.68 -4.24 0.54
N ILE A 228 -9.75 -5.01 0.71
CA ILE A 228 -11.09 -4.50 1.01
C ILE A 228 -11.08 -3.71 2.31
N GLU A 229 -10.53 -4.28 3.40
CA GLU A 229 -10.42 -3.59 4.70
C GLU A 229 -9.65 -2.26 4.58
N ILE A 230 -8.54 -2.26 3.83
CA ILE A 230 -7.78 -1.04 3.55
C ILE A 230 -8.65 -0.02 2.82
N CYS A 231 -9.39 -0.42 1.78
CA CYS A 231 -10.24 0.50 1.02
C CYS A 231 -11.41 1.04 1.86
N GLU A 232 -12.03 0.21 2.69
CA GLU A 232 -13.13 0.60 3.58
C GLU A 232 -12.67 1.62 4.62
N SER A 233 -11.51 1.42 5.24
CA SER A 233 -10.94 2.39 6.18
C SER A 233 -10.67 3.76 5.53
N HIS A 234 -10.31 3.80 4.24
CA HIS A 234 -10.16 5.04 3.49
C HIS A 234 -11.51 5.70 3.20
N ASN A 235 -12.57 4.92 2.95
CA ASN A 235 -13.90 5.42 2.66
C ASN A 235 -14.61 5.98 3.90
N GLU A 236 -14.39 5.37 5.06
CA GLU A 236 -14.90 5.88 6.35
C GLU A 236 -14.50 7.34 6.61
N ARG A 237 -13.36 7.77 6.06
CA ARG A 237 -12.86 9.15 6.13
C ARG A 237 -13.88 10.19 5.64
N TYR A 238 -14.75 9.84 4.70
CA TYR A 238 -15.74 10.73 4.10
C TYR A 238 -17.18 10.29 4.33
N ALA A 239 -17.41 9.27 5.17
CA ALA A 239 -18.75 8.70 5.41
C ALA A 239 -19.79 9.72 5.93
N ALA A 240 -19.31 10.79 6.59
CA ALA A 240 -20.17 11.86 7.11
C ALA A 240 -20.59 12.90 6.06
N LEU A 241 -20.11 12.83 4.81
CA LEU A 241 -20.37 13.83 3.77
C LEU A 241 -21.64 13.47 2.98
N PRO A 242 -22.81 14.12 3.21
CA PRO A 242 -24.08 13.66 2.63
C PRO A 242 -24.19 13.84 1.12
N SER A 243 -23.32 14.70 0.54
CA SER A 243 -23.25 14.96 -0.90
C SER A 243 -22.36 13.98 -1.66
N LEU A 244 -21.70 13.05 -0.96
CA LEU A 244 -20.80 12.08 -1.59
C LEU A 244 -21.58 10.85 -2.07
N ASN A 245 -21.81 10.74 -3.38
CA ASN A 245 -22.42 9.56 -3.97
C ASN A 245 -21.34 8.53 -4.32
N VAL A 246 -21.20 7.49 -3.51
CA VAL A 246 -20.22 6.41 -3.74
C VAL A 246 -20.63 5.59 -4.96
N ALA A 247 -19.80 5.57 -6.00
CA ALA A 247 -20.13 4.90 -7.26
C ALA A 247 -19.74 3.42 -7.32
N ALA A 248 -18.91 2.95 -6.38
CA ALA A 248 -18.46 1.57 -6.33
C ALA A 248 -18.33 1.05 -4.91
N VAL A 249 -18.63 -0.24 -4.76
CA VAL A 249 -18.42 -1.04 -3.55
C VAL A 249 -17.51 -2.23 -3.87
N PRO A 250 -16.75 -2.73 -2.89
CA PRO A 250 -15.88 -3.88 -3.13
C PRO A 250 -16.72 -5.13 -3.42
N ALA A 251 -16.37 -5.86 -4.49
CA ALA A 251 -16.83 -7.23 -4.67
C ALA A 251 -16.15 -8.10 -3.61
N ARG A 252 -16.92 -8.63 -2.65
CA ARG A 252 -16.38 -9.42 -1.54
C ARG A 252 -16.13 -10.86 -2.01
N PRO A 253 -14.91 -11.40 -1.84
CA PRO A 253 -14.65 -12.79 -2.16
C PRO A 253 -15.40 -13.71 -1.18
N GLU A 254 -15.69 -14.92 -1.63
CA GLU A 254 -16.18 -15.98 -0.74
C GLU A 254 -15.12 -16.28 0.34
N PRO A 255 -15.53 -16.51 1.61
CA PRO A 255 -14.61 -16.84 2.68
C PRO A 255 -13.78 -18.08 2.33
N SER A 256 -12.46 -17.94 2.29
CA SER A 256 -11.53 -19.05 2.11
C SER A 256 -10.97 -19.52 3.45
N SER A 257 -10.64 -20.80 3.55
CA SER A 257 -9.86 -21.31 4.67
C SER A 257 -8.43 -20.76 4.60
N ASN A 258 -7.85 -20.42 5.76
CA ASN A 258 -6.43 -20.06 5.85
C ASN A 258 -5.54 -21.18 5.31
N ILE A 259 -4.39 -20.80 4.74
CA ILE A 259 -3.36 -21.76 4.35
C ILE A 259 -2.56 -22.18 5.59
N THR A 260 -2.08 -23.41 5.57
CA THR A 260 -1.17 -23.96 6.58
C THR A 260 0.27 -23.52 6.33
N HIS A 261 1.14 -23.70 7.33
CA HIS A 261 2.59 -23.46 7.18
C HIS A 261 3.19 -24.27 6.02
N GLY A 262 2.84 -25.55 5.90
CA GLY A 262 3.33 -26.41 4.81
C GLY A 262 2.84 -25.97 3.43
N GLU A 263 1.60 -25.46 3.34
CA GLU A 263 1.07 -24.90 2.09
C GLU A 263 1.77 -23.59 1.70
N ALA A 264 2.10 -22.74 2.69
CA ALA A 264 2.87 -21.52 2.46
C ALA A 264 4.29 -21.82 1.98
N ALA A 265 4.99 -22.76 2.62
CA ALA A 265 6.31 -23.22 2.20
C ALA A 265 6.25 -23.85 0.78
N LEU A 266 5.26 -24.71 0.53
CA LEU A 266 5.05 -25.32 -0.78
C LEU A 266 4.85 -24.27 -1.89
N LEU A 267 4.09 -23.21 -1.61
CA LEU A 267 3.87 -22.11 -2.54
C LEU A 267 5.16 -21.33 -2.82
N LEU A 268 5.94 -21.00 -1.79
CA LEU A 268 7.17 -20.22 -1.92
C LEU A 268 8.29 -20.99 -2.65
N HIS A 269 8.28 -22.33 -2.57
CA HIS A 269 9.18 -23.19 -3.36
C HIS A 269 8.70 -23.43 -4.81
N GLN A 270 7.58 -22.83 -5.25
CA GLN A 270 7.19 -22.94 -6.65
C GLN A 270 8.09 -22.10 -7.55
N ARG A 271 8.30 -22.59 -8.78
CA ARG A 271 9.05 -21.85 -9.80
C ARG A 271 8.29 -20.57 -10.20
N ALA A 272 8.98 -19.45 -10.16
CA ALA A 272 8.51 -18.15 -10.63
C ALA A 272 8.79 -17.95 -12.13
N HIS A 273 7.92 -17.21 -12.82
CA HIS A 273 8.15 -16.73 -14.18
C HIS A 273 9.08 -15.52 -14.17
N ASP A 274 10.20 -15.58 -14.91
CA ASP A 274 11.17 -14.48 -15.03
C ASP A 274 10.58 -13.16 -15.55
N GLN A 275 9.48 -13.22 -16.31
CA GLN A 275 8.85 -12.05 -16.94
C GLN A 275 7.80 -11.37 -16.06
N HIS A 276 7.35 -12.03 -15.00
CA HIS A 276 6.31 -11.52 -14.11
C HIS A 276 6.92 -11.32 -12.74
N SER A 277 7.33 -10.08 -12.44
CA SER A 277 7.66 -9.71 -11.07
C SER A 277 6.35 -9.55 -10.31
N PRO A 278 5.95 -10.49 -9.41
CA PRO A 278 4.93 -10.17 -8.43
C PRO A 278 5.41 -8.94 -7.65
N THR A 279 4.60 -7.89 -7.60
CA THR A 279 4.96 -6.70 -6.83
C THR A 279 5.21 -7.12 -5.38
N THR A 280 6.26 -6.60 -4.73
CA THR A 280 6.70 -7.01 -3.39
C THR A 280 5.57 -7.00 -2.34
N LEU A 281 4.66 -6.02 -2.44
CA LEU A 281 3.47 -5.92 -1.57
C LEU A 281 2.53 -7.13 -1.70
N LEU A 282 2.52 -7.82 -2.84
CA LEU A 282 1.74 -9.03 -3.05
C LEU A 282 2.34 -10.23 -2.32
N ILE A 283 3.67 -10.36 -2.28
CA ILE A 283 4.32 -11.49 -1.63
C ILE A 283 4.29 -11.31 -0.11
N GLU A 284 4.48 -10.08 0.38
CA GLU A 284 4.35 -9.74 1.81
C GLU A 284 2.91 -9.91 2.36
N THR A 285 1.90 -9.85 1.47
CA THR A 285 0.49 -10.09 1.84
C THR A 285 0.09 -11.56 1.76
N ILE A 286 0.99 -12.45 1.28
CA ILE A 286 0.77 -13.90 1.44
C ILE A 286 0.75 -14.18 2.96
N PRO A 287 -0.24 -14.94 3.46
CA PRO A 287 -0.31 -15.36 4.86
C PRO A 287 0.74 -16.44 5.20
N ALA A 288 2.00 -16.19 4.84
CA ALA A 288 3.16 -17.05 5.01
C ALA A 288 4.04 -16.61 6.18
N LYS A 289 3.54 -15.77 7.10
CA LYS A 289 4.34 -15.16 8.18
C LYS A 289 5.13 -16.15 9.04
N THR A 290 4.64 -17.38 9.16
CA THR A 290 5.34 -18.46 9.88
C THR A 290 6.58 -18.95 9.14
N VAL A 291 6.56 -18.92 7.79
CA VAL A 291 7.68 -19.29 6.90
C VAL A 291 8.59 -18.08 6.65
N VAL A 292 8.01 -16.94 6.30
CA VAL A 292 8.71 -15.66 6.11
C VAL A 292 7.96 -14.56 6.85
N SER A 293 8.54 -14.10 7.94
CA SER A 293 8.06 -12.94 8.69
C SER A 293 8.80 -11.65 8.32
N SER A 294 10.05 -11.77 7.88
CA SER A 294 10.95 -10.63 7.65
C SER A 294 12.09 -11.00 6.70
N VAL A 295 12.64 -10.00 6.02
CA VAL A 295 13.94 -10.05 5.34
C VAL A 295 14.96 -9.31 6.19
N ARG A 296 16.13 -9.91 6.43
CA ARG A 296 17.19 -9.39 7.30
C ARG A 296 18.52 -9.32 6.57
N HIS A 297 19.29 -8.29 6.88
CA HIS A 297 20.69 -8.20 6.49
C HIS A 297 21.55 -9.07 7.42
N VAL A 298 22.64 -9.61 6.89
CA VAL A 298 23.65 -10.30 7.67
C VAL A 298 24.87 -9.39 7.78
N ASP A 299 25.30 -9.16 9.02
CA ASP A 299 26.58 -8.52 9.32
C ASP A 299 27.66 -9.62 9.39
N PRO A 300 28.57 -9.71 8.40
CA PRO A 300 29.55 -10.79 8.32
C PRO A 300 30.62 -10.71 9.40
N THR A 301 30.71 -9.59 10.14
CA THR A 301 31.72 -9.40 11.21
C THR A 301 31.31 -10.06 12.53
N GLY A 302 30.06 -10.50 12.65
CA GLY A 302 29.57 -11.20 13.84
C GLY A 302 30.06 -12.65 13.90
N PRO A 303 30.56 -13.14 15.06
CA PRO A 303 31.19 -14.46 15.16
C PRO A 303 30.26 -15.63 14.85
N LEU A 304 28.96 -15.50 15.13
CA LEU A 304 27.96 -16.51 14.77
C LEU A 304 27.53 -16.39 13.31
N ALA A 305 27.45 -15.17 12.78
CA ALA A 305 27.08 -14.92 11.40
C ALA A 305 28.13 -15.47 10.43
N GLU A 306 29.42 -15.24 10.71
CA GLU A 306 30.54 -15.78 9.91
C GLU A 306 30.45 -17.31 9.78
N LEU A 307 30.23 -18.01 10.90
CA LEU A 307 30.12 -19.47 10.92
C LEU A 307 28.88 -19.99 10.20
N TRP A 308 27.77 -19.25 10.24
CA TRP A 308 26.55 -19.59 9.50
C TRP A 308 26.73 -19.36 8.00
N LEU A 309 27.33 -18.22 7.61
CA LEU A 309 27.65 -17.87 6.23
C LEU A 309 28.58 -18.89 5.56
N ALA A 310 29.52 -19.47 6.32
CA ALA A 310 30.45 -20.48 5.84
C ALA A 310 29.77 -21.81 5.43
N ARG A 311 28.50 -22.02 5.81
CA ARG A 311 27.72 -23.24 5.51
C ARG A 311 26.75 -23.07 4.34
N LEU A 312 26.70 -21.89 3.73
CA LEU A 312 25.77 -21.63 2.64
C LEU A 312 26.19 -22.37 1.36
N GLU A 313 25.19 -22.84 0.63
CA GLU A 313 25.35 -23.56 -0.63
C GLU A 313 24.62 -22.82 -1.75
N ALA A 314 25.12 -22.94 -2.97
CA ALA A 314 24.44 -22.41 -4.15
C ALA A 314 23.05 -23.03 -4.28
N ALA A 315 22.04 -22.19 -4.56
CA ALA A 315 20.67 -22.66 -4.73
C ALA A 315 20.56 -23.59 -5.95
N SER A 316 20.03 -24.78 -5.74
CA SER A 316 19.75 -25.75 -6.83
C SER A 316 18.56 -25.31 -7.70
N ALA A 317 17.64 -24.53 -7.12
CA ALA A 317 16.47 -23.95 -7.78
C ALA A 317 16.43 -22.42 -7.59
N PRO A 318 17.27 -21.64 -8.30
CA PRO A 318 17.33 -20.18 -8.15
C PRO A 318 16.06 -19.44 -8.59
N GLN A 319 15.11 -20.17 -9.17
CA GLN A 319 13.87 -19.62 -9.74
C GLN A 319 12.68 -19.74 -8.79
N GLU A 320 12.87 -20.10 -7.53
CA GLU A 320 11.77 -20.18 -6.57
C GLU A 320 11.15 -18.81 -6.25
N LEU A 321 9.84 -18.79 -6.03
CA LEU A 321 9.08 -17.59 -5.68
C LEU A 321 9.63 -16.90 -4.43
N GLY A 322 10.12 -17.66 -3.45
CA GLY A 322 10.66 -17.12 -2.21
C GLY A 322 11.91 -16.24 -2.40
N PHE A 323 12.72 -16.44 -3.45
CA PHE A 323 13.84 -15.54 -3.75
C PHE A 323 13.37 -14.13 -4.14
N ARG A 324 12.17 -14.00 -4.71
CA ARG A 324 11.58 -12.69 -5.11
C ARG A 324 11.26 -11.80 -3.92
N LEU A 325 11.22 -12.34 -2.70
CA LEU A 325 11.08 -11.56 -1.47
C LEU A 325 12.31 -10.67 -1.22
N LEU A 326 13.48 -11.04 -1.74
CA LEU A 326 14.75 -10.36 -1.50
C LEU A 326 14.99 -9.17 -2.44
N ASP A 327 14.25 -9.10 -3.55
CA ASP A 327 14.48 -8.15 -4.66
C ASP A 327 14.47 -6.67 -4.21
N HIS A 328 13.69 -6.32 -3.18
CA HIS A 328 13.58 -4.95 -2.68
C HIS A 328 14.72 -4.54 -1.72
N THR A 329 15.36 -5.52 -1.08
CA THR A 329 16.42 -5.29 -0.10
C THR A 329 17.79 -5.23 -0.79
N LEU A 330 17.92 -5.93 -1.91
CA LEU A 330 19.06 -5.81 -2.80
C LEU A 330 18.93 -4.48 -3.55
N ASN A 331 19.65 -3.46 -3.08
CA ASN A 331 19.80 -2.18 -3.79
C ASN A 331 20.18 -2.52 -5.22
N GLY A 332 19.41 -2.08 -6.23
CA GLY A 332 19.53 -2.44 -7.66
C GLY A 332 20.86 -2.12 -8.34
N SER A 333 21.96 -2.54 -7.72
CA SER A 333 23.31 -2.55 -8.21
C SER A 333 23.35 -3.46 -9.43
N PRO A 334 24.14 -3.09 -10.46
CA PRO A 334 24.35 -3.95 -11.62
C PRO A 334 25.16 -5.21 -11.29
N ASP A 335 25.69 -5.34 -10.06
CA ASP A 335 26.46 -6.50 -9.65
C ASP A 335 25.62 -7.78 -9.67
N PRO A 336 26.20 -8.92 -10.09
CA PRO A 336 25.49 -10.19 -10.13
C PRO A 336 25.06 -10.61 -8.72
N VAL A 337 23.81 -11.06 -8.61
CA VAL A 337 23.25 -11.61 -7.37
C VAL A 337 23.49 -13.12 -7.33
N GLU A 338 24.15 -13.59 -6.29
CA GLU A 338 24.32 -15.00 -5.98
C GLU A 338 23.16 -15.47 -5.09
N LEU A 339 22.41 -16.47 -5.54
CA LEU A 339 21.29 -17.05 -4.79
C LEU A 339 21.77 -18.30 -4.04
N LEU A 340 21.52 -18.32 -2.74
CA LEU A 340 22.07 -19.27 -1.77
C LEU A 340 20.95 -19.90 -0.94
N THR A 341 21.26 -21.05 -0.34
CA THR A 341 20.40 -21.75 0.61
C THR A 341 21.24 -22.24 1.79
N HIS A 342 20.60 -22.51 2.93
CA HIS A 342 21.25 -23.15 4.06
C HIS A 342 20.76 -24.60 4.18
N PRO A 343 21.65 -25.61 4.19
CA PRO A 343 21.26 -27.02 4.05
C PRO A 343 20.39 -27.54 5.20
N SER A 344 20.43 -26.91 6.37
CA SER A 344 19.61 -27.25 7.54
C SER A 344 18.41 -26.32 7.76
N LEU A 345 18.20 -25.34 6.87
CA LEU A 345 17.09 -24.38 6.93
C LEU A 345 16.50 -24.21 5.53
N PRO A 346 15.71 -25.20 5.05
CA PRO A 346 15.23 -25.24 3.67
C PRO A 346 14.28 -24.10 3.32
N ASP A 347 13.46 -23.65 4.28
CA ASP A 347 12.51 -22.54 4.11
C ASP A 347 13.16 -21.16 4.33
N SER A 348 14.40 -20.98 3.87
CA SER A 348 15.11 -19.69 3.92
C SER A 348 15.82 -19.42 2.60
N TRP A 349 15.39 -18.34 1.95
CA TRP A 349 15.97 -17.83 0.71
C TRP A 349 17.01 -16.79 1.06
N ILE A 350 18.21 -16.94 0.48
CA ILE A 350 19.37 -16.11 0.80
C ILE A 350 19.93 -15.54 -0.50
N ALA A 351 20.29 -14.28 -0.49
CA ALA A 351 20.96 -13.65 -1.62
C ALA A 351 22.19 -12.88 -1.15
N ARG A 352 23.26 -12.99 -1.94
CA ARG A 352 24.49 -12.25 -1.76
C ARG A 352 24.72 -11.37 -2.98
N GLN A 353 24.97 -10.09 -2.74
CA GLN A 353 25.38 -9.14 -3.75
C GLN A 353 26.54 -8.31 -3.19
N THR A 354 27.73 -8.51 -3.76
CA THR A 354 28.97 -7.87 -3.29
C THR A 354 29.20 -8.18 -1.80
N ASP A 355 29.22 -7.17 -0.93
CA ASP A 355 29.40 -7.33 0.52
C ASP A 355 28.08 -7.43 1.30
N THR A 356 26.94 -7.40 0.59
CA THR A 356 25.61 -7.45 1.21
C THR A 356 25.07 -8.88 1.12
N VAL A 357 24.72 -9.45 2.27
CA VAL A 357 23.95 -10.69 2.34
C VAL A 357 22.62 -10.41 3.00
N VAL A 358 21.55 -10.87 2.38
CA VAL A 358 20.18 -10.78 2.90
C VAL A 358 19.54 -12.16 2.92
N HIS A 359 18.65 -12.40 3.87
CA HIS A 359 17.92 -13.66 3.95
C HIS A 359 16.50 -13.46 4.46
N THR A 360 15.61 -14.38 4.09
CA THR A 360 14.29 -14.50 4.72
C THR A 360 14.40 -15.24 6.04
N ILE A 361 13.53 -14.89 6.98
CA ILE A 361 13.38 -15.61 8.25
C ILE A 361 11.92 -15.70 8.69
N GLY A 362 11.51 -16.88 9.14
CA GLY A 362 10.19 -17.14 9.71
C GLY A 362 10.07 -16.73 11.18
N THR A 363 9.03 -17.25 11.84
CA THR A 363 8.80 -17.05 13.28
C THR A 363 9.39 -18.18 14.12
N SER A 364 9.93 -19.22 13.49
CA SER A 364 10.68 -20.31 14.11
C SER A 364 11.81 -20.77 13.18
N VAL A 365 12.74 -21.56 13.73
CA VAL A 365 13.80 -22.27 13.00
C VAL A 365 13.83 -23.72 13.48
N PRO A 366 14.36 -24.68 12.70
CA PRO A 366 14.43 -26.09 13.10
C PRO A 366 15.58 -26.36 14.09
N ALA A 367 15.77 -25.48 15.06
CA ALA A 367 16.75 -25.62 16.14
C ALA A 367 16.24 -26.59 17.21
N THR A 368 17.16 -27.13 18.01
CA THR A 368 16.81 -28.13 19.03
C THR A 368 17.35 -27.78 20.41
N GLY A 369 16.60 -28.16 21.45
CA GLY A 369 16.95 -27.89 22.84
C GLY A 369 16.77 -26.41 23.18
N ARG A 370 17.83 -25.72 23.61
CA ARG A 370 17.75 -24.31 24.06
C ARG A 370 18.87 -23.45 23.50
N MET A 371 18.62 -22.16 23.38
CA MET A 371 19.67 -21.17 23.08
C MET A 371 20.71 -21.14 24.21
N VAL A 372 21.99 -21.34 23.84
CA VAL A 372 23.15 -21.27 24.75
C VAL A 372 23.97 -20.01 24.55
N HIS A 373 23.90 -19.41 23.36
CA HIS A 373 24.62 -18.19 23.00
C HIS A 373 23.80 -17.39 21.99
N ALA A 374 23.62 -16.09 22.20
CA ALA A 374 23.03 -15.17 21.24
C ALA A 374 23.99 -14.02 20.95
N TYR A 375 24.13 -13.68 19.68
CA TYR A 375 24.90 -12.53 19.21
C TYR A 375 24.01 -11.68 18.30
N VAL A 376 23.74 -10.45 18.73
CA VAL A 376 22.83 -9.51 18.04
C VAL A 376 23.54 -8.18 17.80
N THR A 377 23.46 -7.69 16.57
CA THR A 377 23.88 -6.36 16.15
C THR A 377 22.66 -5.54 15.71
N ARG A 378 22.87 -4.32 15.23
CA ARG A 378 21.76 -3.47 14.73
C ARG A 378 21.09 -4.06 13.49
N THR A 379 21.80 -4.86 12.72
CA THR A 379 21.36 -5.34 11.41
C THR A 379 21.22 -6.86 11.36
N SER A 380 21.88 -7.59 12.26
CA SER A 380 22.06 -9.04 12.22
C SER A 380 21.79 -9.68 13.58
N ALA A 381 21.20 -10.88 13.60
CA ALA A 381 20.82 -11.54 14.84
C ALA A 381 20.93 -13.06 14.68
N PHE A 382 21.86 -13.68 15.44
CA PHE A 382 22.11 -15.12 15.39
C PHE A 382 22.19 -15.71 16.79
N PHE A 383 21.88 -17.00 16.91
CA PHE A 383 22.04 -17.75 18.13
C PHE A 383 22.60 -19.14 17.87
N ARG A 384 23.25 -19.71 18.89
CA ARG A 384 23.68 -21.10 18.93
C ARG A 384 22.77 -21.85 19.89
N ASP A 385 22.27 -23.00 19.44
CA ASP A 385 21.49 -23.89 20.28
C ASP A 385 22.38 -24.86 21.07
N SER A 386 21.78 -25.65 21.96
CA SER A 386 22.48 -26.61 22.81
C SER A 386 23.09 -27.80 22.05
N SER A 387 22.69 -28.02 20.80
CA SER A 387 23.33 -29.02 19.91
C SER A 387 24.62 -28.46 19.27
N GLY A 388 24.85 -27.15 19.39
CA GLY A 388 25.96 -26.43 18.78
C GLY A 388 25.64 -25.89 17.39
N ALA A 389 24.44 -26.12 16.86
CA ALA A 389 24.00 -25.56 15.60
C ALA A 389 23.73 -24.05 15.74
N ILE A 390 23.97 -23.31 14.66
CA ILE A 390 23.84 -21.85 14.61
C ILE A 390 22.69 -21.51 13.68
N TRP A 391 21.86 -20.58 14.14
CA TRP A 391 20.63 -20.20 13.48
C TRP A 391 20.46 -18.67 13.51
N PRO A 392 19.84 -18.07 12.49
CA PRO A 392 19.31 -16.72 12.62
C PRO A 392 18.23 -16.69 13.72
N ILE A 393 18.16 -15.59 14.46
CA ILE A 393 17.08 -15.38 15.43
C ILE A 393 15.76 -15.17 14.66
N PRO A 394 14.71 -15.98 14.92
CA PRO A 394 13.42 -15.81 14.27
C PRO A 394 12.82 -14.42 14.54
N ALA A 395 12.10 -13.89 13.56
CA ALA A 395 11.44 -12.60 13.72
C ALA A 395 9.95 -12.80 14.05
N PRO A 396 9.43 -12.18 15.13
CA PRO A 396 8.01 -12.22 15.41
C PRO A 396 7.25 -11.45 14.33
N SER A 397 6.03 -11.89 14.08
CA SER A 397 5.04 -11.17 13.27
C SER A 397 4.61 -9.92 14.05
N SER A 398 5.43 -8.87 14.01
CA SER A 398 5.25 -7.72 14.89
C SER A 398 4.01 -6.90 14.54
N SER A 399 3.39 -6.35 15.59
CA SER A 399 2.50 -5.19 15.49
C SER A 399 3.36 -3.93 15.64
N PRO A 400 3.13 -2.86 14.85
CA PRO A 400 3.95 -1.64 14.87
C PRO A 400 3.93 -0.87 16.21
N VAL A 401 3.16 -1.33 17.20
CA VAL A 401 2.95 -0.67 18.49
C VAL A 401 3.88 -1.20 19.60
N GLU A 402 4.54 -2.35 19.42
CA GLU A 402 5.36 -2.97 20.48
C GLU A 402 6.80 -2.44 20.49
N ASP A 403 7.35 -2.20 21.69
CA ASP A 403 8.74 -1.79 21.90
C ASP A 403 9.72 -2.84 21.31
N PRO A 404 10.61 -2.47 20.36
CA PRO A 404 11.57 -3.38 19.75
C PRO A 404 12.46 -4.11 20.77
N SER A 405 12.85 -3.43 21.85
CA SER A 405 13.71 -4.02 22.88
C SER A 405 12.97 -5.10 23.67
N ARG A 406 11.70 -4.86 24.02
CA ARG A 406 10.84 -5.87 24.66
C ARG A 406 10.56 -7.05 23.75
N THR A 407 10.35 -6.78 22.47
CA THR A 407 10.11 -7.81 21.45
C THR A 407 11.32 -8.73 21.34
N LEU A 408 12.53 -8.16 21.19
CA LEU A 408 13.77 -8.94 21.14
C LEU A 408 14.01 -9.71 22.44
N ALA A 409 13.81 -9.07 23.61
CA ALA A 409 13.96 -9.74 24.89
C ALA A 409 12.99 -10.91 25.08
N ARG A 410 11.75 -10.79 24.60
CA ARG A 410 10.77 -11.90 24.60
C ARG A 410 11.26 -13.02 23.70
N THR A 411 11.66 -12.72 22.47
CA THR A 411 12.21 -13.71 21.52
C THR A 411 13.37 -14.48 22.15
N LEU A 412 14.37 -13.79 22.70
CA LEU A 412 15.52 -14.42 23.37
C LEU A 412 15.11 -15.26 24.59
N THR A 413 14.07 -14.83 25.32
CA THR A 413 13.53 -15.60 26.46
C THR A 413 12.88 -16.91 25.98
N ILE A 414 12.05 -16.86 24.95
CA ILE A 414 11.44 -18.06 24.35
C ILE A 414 12.54 -19.02 23.90
N LEU A 415 13.51 -18.54 23.13
CA LEU A 415 14.61 -19.36 22.60
C LEU A 415 15.49 -19.96 23.70
N SER A 416 15.64 -19.29 24.85
CA SER A 416 16.37 -19.82 26.01
C SER A 416 15.69 -21.01 26.70
N ILE A 417 14.38 -21.18 26.48
CA ILE A 417 13.57 -22.29 26.99
C ILE A 417 13.49 -23.38 25.92
N ASP A 418 13.11 -22.99 24.71
CA ASP A 418 13.00 -23.86 23.54
C ASP A 418 13.52 -23.12 22.29
N ALA A 419 14.65 -23.59 21.76
CA ALA A 419 15.31 -23.02 20.60
C ALA A 419 14.48 -23.10 19.30
N GLY A 420 13.58 -24.08 19.19
CA GLY A 420 12.76 -24.31 18.00
C GLY A 420 11.36 -23.69 18.06
N ALA A 421 11.01 -23.02 19.17
CA ALA A 421 9.67 -22.51 19.39
C ALA A 421 9.29 -21.37 18.43
N ASP A 422 7.99 -21.24 18.15
CA ASP A 422 7.42 -20.08 17.47
C ASP A 422 7.47 -18.85 18.40
N VAL A 423 8.25 -17.85 17.98
CA VAL A 423 8.51 -16.65 18.79
C VAL A 423 7.31 -15.70 18.87
N ASN A 424 6.22 -15.99 18.14
CA ASN A 424 4.94 -15.32 18.31
C ASN A 424 4.18 -15.76 19.58
N ASP A 425 4.64 -16.81 20.28
CA ASP A 425 3.98 -17.26 21.50
C ASP A 425 4.09 -16.22 22.63
N LYS A 426 2.96 -15.57 22.92
CA LYS A 426 2.85 -14.52 23.94
C LYS A 426 2.66 -15.05 25.35
N THR A 427 2.57 -16.35 25.58
CA THR A 427 2.37 -16.90 26.93
C THR A 427 3.62 -16.82 27.80
N HIS A 428 4.79 -16.59 27.20
CA HIS A 428 6.06 -16.52 27.90
C HIS A 428 6.31 -15.15 28.54
N ALA A 429 6.53 -15.16 29.86
CA ALA A 429 6.96 -13.96 30.59
C ALA A 429 8.40 -13.59 30.19
N ILE A 430 8.66 -12.30 29.96
CA ILE A 430 9.99 -11.80 29.57
C ILE A 430 10.96 -11.97 30.74
N ASN A 431 12.13 -12.56 30.48
CA ASN A 431 13.20 -12.65 31.48
C ASN A 431 13.80 -11.25 31.74
N PRO A 432 13.75 -10.73 32.99
CA PRO A 432 14.22 -9.38 33.29
C PRO A 432 15.72 -9.18 33.07
N THR A 433 16.54 -10.22 33.25
CA THR A 433 17.98 -10.16 33.01
C THR A 433 18.28 -10.03 31.52
N ILE A 434 17.55 -10.77 30.68
CA ILE A 434 17.65 -10.65 29.21
C ILE A 434 17.19 -9.26 28.77
N LEU A 435 16.08 -8.75 29.32
CA LEU A 435 15.58 -7.42 29.00
C LEU A 435 16.59 -6.32 29.36
N ALA A 436 17.18 -6.38 30.55
CA ALA A 436 18.23 -5.44 30.95
C ALA A 436 19.41 -5.48 29.98
N ARG A 437 19.86 -6.68 29.58
CA ARG A 437 20.96 -6.83 28.62
C ARG A 437 20.63 -6.25 27.25
N VAL A 438 19.40 -6.44 26.75
CA VAL A 438 18.95 -5.84 25.49
C VAL A 438 18.91 -4.31 25.57
N GLN A 439 18.54 -3.76 26.73
CA GLN A 439 18.48 -2.31 26.96
C GLN A 439 19.86 -1.65 27.08
N ASP A 440 20.91 -2.40 27.41
CA ASP A 440 22.29 -1.89 27.42
C ASP A 440 22.81 -1.54 26.01
N GLY A 441 22.15 -2.04 24.95
CA GLY A 441 22.46 -1.73 23.56
C GLY A 441 23.31 -2.77 22.84
N TYR A 442 23.70 -2.45 21.60
CA TYR A 442 24.41 -3.36 20.68
C TYR A 442 25.94 -3.16 20.74
N PRO A 443 26.74 -4.23 20.52
CA PRO A 443 26.30 -5.61 20.29
C PRO A 443 25.82 -6.29 21.57
N ILE A 444 24.78 -7.11 21.43
CA ILE A 444 24.29 -7.98 22.49
C ILE A 444 25.01 -9.30 22.33
N ASP A 445 25.86 -9.60 23.31
CA ASP A 445 26.52 -10.90 23.44
C ASP A 445 26.01 -11.53 24.74
N LEU A 446 25.21 -12.59 24.60
CA LEU A 446 24.47 -13.22 25.68
C LEU A 446 24.80 -14.71 25.74
N HIS A 447 25.38 -15.15 26.85
CA HIS A 447 25.59 -16.57 27.16
C HIS A 447 24.61 -17.01 28.25
N THR A 448 23.87 -18.10 28.02
CA THR A 448 23.06 -18.71 29.07
C THR A 448 23.91 -19.75 29.79
N GLU A 449 24.25 -19.49 31.06
CA GLU A 449 25.06 -20.42 31.83
C GLU A 449 24.36 -21.78 31.94
N SER A 450 25.05 -22.84 31.52
CA SER A 450 24.62 -24.19 31.88
C SER A 450 24.77 -24.34 33.38
N SER A 451 23.65 -24.39 34.10
CA SER A 451 23.61 -24.73 35.52
C SER A 451 24.05 -26.20 35.70
N THR A 452 25.34 -26.46 35.61
CA THR A 452 25.97 -27.62 36.23
C THR A 452 26.41 -27.17 37.61
N ARG A 453 25.52 -27.28 38.61
CA ARG A 453 25.96 -27.27 40.01
C ARG A 453 26.90 -28.46 40.21
N PRO A 454 28.16 -28.28 40.65
CA PRO A 454 28.89 -29.37 41.25
C PRO A 454 28.28 -29.60 42.64
N THR A 455 27.57 -30.71 42.81
CA THR A 455 27.31 -31.26 44.15
C THR A 455 28.65 -31.52 44.82
N LYS A 456 28.90 -30.80 45.92
CA LYS A 456 29.82 -31.24 46.97
C LYS A 456 29.01 -31.73 48.15
#